data_AF-A0A516WDZ8-F1
#
_entry.id   AF-A0A516WDZ8-F1
#
_cell.length_a   1.000
_cell.length_b   1.000
_cell.length_c   1.000
_cell.angle_alpha   90.00
_cell.angle_beta   90.00
_cell.angle_gamma   90.00
#
_symmetry.space_group_name_H-M   'P 1'
#
loop_
_entity.id
_entity.type
_entity.pdbx_description
1 polymer ?
#
loop_
_entity_poly.entity_id
_entity_poly.type
_entity_poly.pdbx_seq_one_letter_code
_entity_poly.pdbx_strand_id
1 'polypeptide(L)'
;MLIVTDEQDRLRALDWFDHEDSLRQLLRRQNPRLDLTLRDSTQDSTAALALRAYFRGRLDAIDHLDIATGGTDFQRQVWAALRTIPCGTTISYRTLAERIGRPKAVRAVGLANGANPISIVVPCHRVIGANHTLTGYGGGLPRKAWLLAHEGARTAGEQASLWDTP
;
A
#
# COMPACT_ATOMS: atom_id res chain seq x y z
N MET A 1 -12.46 -2.59 -6.49
CA MET A 1 -11.01 -2.85 -6.36
C MET A 1 -10.60 -3.70 -7.54
N LEU A 2 -9.42 -3.46 -8.10
CA LEU A 2 -8.77 -4.33 -9.06
C LEU A 2 -7.82 -5.23 -8.29
N ILE A 3 -7.97 -6.54 -8.47
CA ILE A 3 -7.16 -7.55 -7.79
C ILE A 3 -6.58 -8.43 -8.90
N VAL A 4 -5.26 -8.56 -8.92
CA VAL A 4 -4.56 -9.42 -9.88
C VAL A 4 -3.77 -10.45 -9.09
N THR A 5 -4.15 -11.71 -9.21
CA THR A 5 -3.41 -12.85 -8.69
C THR A 5 -2.75 -13.64 -9.83
N ASP A 6 -1.73 -14.43 -9.53
CA ASP A 6 -1.20 -15.43 -10.46
C ASP A 6 -1.90 -16.79 -10.28
N GLU A 7 -1.47 -17.79 -11.06
CA GLU A 7 -2.03 -19.15 -11.03
C GLU A 7 -1.86 -19.87 -9.69
N GLN A 8 -0.98 -19.38 -8.82
CA GLN A 8 -0.77 -19.87 -7.45
C GLN A 8 -1.52 -19.03 -6.41
N ASP A 9 -2.46 -18.18 -6.83
CA ASP A 9 -3.24 -17.26 -6.01
C ASP A 9 -2.41 -16.21 -5.25
N ARG A 10 -1.17 -15.96 -5.68
CA ARG A 10 -0.32 -14.92 -5.08
C ARG A 10 -0.71 -13.56 -5.63
N LEU A 11 -0.84 -12.57 -4.74
CA LEU A 11 -1.20 -11.21 -5.11
C LEU A 11 -0.05 -10.53 -5.88
N ARG A 12 -0.32 -10.15 -7.13
CA ARG A 12 0.64 -9.48 -8.03
C ARG A 12 0.40 -7.97 -8.08
N ALA A 13 -0.86 -7.57 -8.04
CA ALA A 13 -1.27 -6.17 -8.02
C ALA A 13 -2.63 -6.00 -7.34
N LEU A 14 -2.81 -4.84 -6.72
CA LEU A 14 -4.02 -4.42 -6.02
C LEU A 14 -4.14 -2.91 -6.10
N ASP A 15 -5.22 -2.42 -6.69
CA ASP A 15 -5.49 -0.98 -6.69
C ASP A 15 -6.98 -0.65 -6.79
N TRP A 16 -7.30 0.64 -6.77
CA TRP A 16 -8.64 1.16 -6.97
C TRP A 16 -9.07 1.03 -8.45
N PHE A 17 -10.37 0.90 -8.69
CA PHE A 17 -10.90 0.65 -10.05
C PHE A 17 -10.65 1.82 -11.02
N ASP A 18 -10.61 3.04 -10.51
CA ASP A 18 -10.32 4.27 -11.26
C ASP A 18 -8.83 4.42 -11.61
N HIS A 19 -7.98 3.46 -11.23
CA HIS A 19 -6.53 3.47 -11.47
C HIS A 19 -6.06 2.32 -12.37
N GLU A 20 -6.98 1.70 -13.12
CA GLU A 20 -6.70 0.51 -13.95
C GLU A 20 -5.54 0.70 -14.94
N ASP A 21 -5.55 1.78 -15.72
CA ASP A 21 -4.52 2.05 -16.72
C ASP A 21 -3.13 2.22 -16.08
N SER A 22 -3.08 2.90 -14.94
CA SER A 22 -1.86 3.08 -14.16
C SER A 22 -1.34 1.74 -13.64
N LEU A 23 -2.23 0.89 -13.11
CA LEU A 23 -1.90 -0.44 -12.62
C LEU A 23 -1.35 -1.34 -13.74
N ARG A 24 -2.01 -1.34 -14.90
CA ARG A 24 -1.59 -2.10 -16.09
C ARG A 24 -0.21 -1.64 -16.58
N GLN A 25 0.03 -0.33 -16.64
CA GLN A 25 1.33 0.21 -17.03
C GLN A 25 2.42 -0.16 -16.03
N LEU A 26 2.11 -0.10 -14.73
CA LEU A 26 3.03 -0.43 -13.65
C LEU A 26 3.40 -1.92 -13.67
N LEU A 27 2.43 -2.82 -13.85
CA LEU A 27 2.66 -4.26 -14.03
C LEU A 27 3.60 -4.55 -15.21
N ARG A 28 3.39 -3.91 -16.37
CA ARG A 28 4.28 -4.06 -17.53
C ARG A 28 5.71 -3.60 -17.24
N ARG A 29 5.86 -2.42 -16.62
CA ARG A 29 7.18 -1.85 -16.28
C ARG A 29 7.94 -2.69 -15.25
N GLN A 30 7.23 -3.27 -14.30
CA GLN A 30 7.81 -4.05 -13.22
C GLN A 30 8.14 -5.50 -13.63
N ASN A 31 7.60 -5.97 -14.75
CA ASN A 31 7.78 -7.34 -15.23
C ASN A 31 8.15 -7.38 -16.73
N PRO A 32 9.21 -6.66 -17.17
CA PRO A 32 9.50 -6.49 -18.60
C PRO A 32 9.94 -7.78 -19.31
N ARG A 33 10.25 -8.84 -18.56
CA ARG A 33 10.67 -10.16 -19.08
C ARG A 33 9.56 -11.21 -19.05
N LEU A 34 8.37 -10.86 -18.55
CA LEU A 34 7.24 -11.77 -18.47
C LEU A 34 6.23 -11.40 -19.56
N ASP A 35 5.75 -12.40 -20.29
CA ASP A 35 4.59 -12.24 -21.15
C ASP A 35 3.32 -12.28 -20.29
N LEU A 36 2.83 -11.10 -19.91
CA LEU A 36 1.70 -10.96 -19.01
C LEU A 36 0.39 -10.89 -19.80
N THR A 37 -0.44 -11.92 -19.66
CA THR A 37 -1.84 -11.90 -20.11
C THR A 37 -2.75 -11.74 -18.89
N LEU A 38 -3.49 -10.64 -18.82
CA LEU A 38 -4.53 -10.45 -17.80
C LEU A 38 -5.84 -11.04 -18.31
N ARG A 39 -6.50 -11.84 -17.46
CA ARG A 39 -7.81 -12.45 -17.74
C ARG A 39 -8.75 -12.11 -16.59
N ASP A 40 -9.97 -11.74 -16.94
CA ASP A 40 -11.02 -11.56 -15.94
C ASP A 40 -11.39 -12.92 -15.35
N SER A 41 -11.72 -12.93 -14.06
CA SER A 41 -12.16 -14.11 -13.33
C SER A 41 -13.44 -13.79 -12.58
N THR A 42 -14.36 -14.75 -12.54
CA THR A 42 -15.56 -14.71 -11.71
C THR A 42 -15.37 -15.41 -10.35
N GLN A 43 -14.23 -16.07 -10.16
CA GLN A 43 -13.89 -16.74 -8.90
C GLN A 43 -13.21 -15.74 -7.95
N ASP A 44 -13.67 -15.75 -6.69
CA ASP A 44 -13.05 -14.96 -5.64
C ASP A 44 -11.68 -15.56 -5.27
N SER A 45 -10.62 -14.74 -5.35
CA SER A 45 -9.30 -15.09 -4.82
C SER A 45 -9.26 -14.98 -3.30
N THR A 46 -8.24 -15.59 -2.68
CA THR A 46 -7.98 -15.42 -1.24
C THR A 46 -7.83 -13.94 -0.88
N ALA A 47 -7.16 -13.17 -1.75
CA ALA A 47 -7.00 -11.72 -1.59
C ALA A 47 -8.35 -10.97 -1.61
N ALA A 48 -9.29 -11.36 -2.48
CA ALA A 48 -10.61 -10.74 -2.53
C ALA A 48 -11.41 -10.95 -1.24
N LEU A 49 -11.38 -12.18 -0.71
CA LEU A 49 -12.04 -12.52 0.56
C LEU A 49 -11.40 -11.80 1.75
N ALA A 50 -10.07 -11.75 1.81
CA ALA A 50 -9.32 -11.05 2.83
C ALA A 50 -9.61 -9.54 2.83
N LEU A 51 -9.63 -8.89 1.67
CA LEU A 51 -9.94 -7.47 1.56
C LEU A 51 -11.38 -7.15 2.01
N ARG A 52 -12.35 -8.00 1.65
CA ARG A 52 -13.74 -7.83 2.15
C ARG A 52 -13.78 -7.89 3.68
N ALA A 53 -13.03 -8.79 4.29
CA ALA A 53 -12.95 -8.89 5.75
C ALA A 53 -12.24 -7.67 6.37
N TYR A 54 -11.14 -7.21 5.76
CA TYR A 54 -10.43 -6.00 6.15
C TYR A 54 -11.35 -4.77 6.18
N PHE A 55 -12.10 -4.53 5.10
CA PHE A 55 -13.05 -3.42 5.03
C PHE A 55 -14.23 -3.55 6.01
N ARG A 56 -14.54 -4.77 6.47
CA ARG A 56 -15.53 -5.02 7.54
C ARG A 56 -14.96 -4.89 8.96
N GLY A 57 -13.68 -4.51 9.10
CA GLY A 57 -13.03 -4.27 10.39
C GLY A 57 -12.15 -5.42 10.89
N ARG A 58 -12.04 -6.54 10.17
CA ARG A 58 -11.05 -7.59 10.49
C ARG A 58 -9.70 -7.22 9.88
N LEU A 59 -9.02 -6.25 10.51
CA LEU A 59 -7.85 -5.55 9.95
C LEU A 59 -6.65 -6.47 9.68
N ASP A 60 -6.49 -7.54 10.45
CA ASP A 60 -5.43 -8.56 10.34
C ASP A 60 -5.62 -9.50 9.14
N ALA A 61 -6.80 -9.50 8.50
CA ALA A 61 -7.13 -10.43 7.42
C ALA A 61 -6.19 -10.37 6.21
N ILE A 62 -5.47 -9.26 6.03
CA ILE A 62 -4.57 -9.02 4.89
C ILE A 62 -3.10 -9.30 5.20
N ASP A 63 -2.72 -9.48 6.47
CA ASP A 63 -1.31 -9.51 6.89
C ASP A 63 -0.56 -10.72 6.32
N HIS A 64 -1.27 -11.84 6.19
CA HIS A 64 -0.72 -13.13 5.74
C HIS A 64 -0.91 -13.40 4.25
N LEU A 65 -1.38 -12.42 3.47
CA LEU A 65 -1.51 -12.62 2.03
C LEU A 65 -0.13 -12.81 1.39
N ASP A 66 -0.03 -13.87 0.59
CA ASP A 66 1.12 -14.13 -0.25
C ASP A 66 1.15 -13.10 -1.38
N ILE A 67 2.27 -12.40 -1.50
CA ILE A 67 2.48 -11.40 -2.54
C ILE A 67 3.68 -11.79 -3.38
N ALA A 68 3.63 -11.42 -4.66
CA ALA A 68 4.76 -11.59 -5.54
C ALA A 68 4.86 -10.35 -6.44
N THR A 69 5.68 -9.38 -6.05
CA THR A 69 5.85 -8.12 -6.78
C THR A 69 6.99 -8.19 -7.80
N GLY A 70 6.84 -7.49 -8.91
CA GLY A 70 7.96 -7.20 -9.82
C GLY A 70 8.90 -6.13 -9.25
N GLY A 71 9.53 -5.32 -10.11
CA GLY A 71 10.29 -4.14 -9.69
C GLY A 71 11.78 -4.38 -9.41
N THR A 72 12.46 -3.37 -8.89
CA THR A 72 13.89 -3.44 -8.55
C THR A 72 14.12 -4.03 -7.15
N ASP A 73 15.35 -4.46 -6.85
CA ASP A 73 15.70 -4.93 -5.50
C ASP A 73 15.44 -3.85 -4.43
N PHE A 74 15.76 -2.59 -4.75
CA PHE A 74 15.49 -1.47 -3.86
C PHE A 74 13.99 -1.28 -3.59
N GLN A 75 13.15 -1.37 -4.63
CA GLN A 75 11.70 -1.29 -4.48
C GLN A 75 11.16 -2.43 -3.60
N ARG A 76 11.58 -3.67 -3.88
CA ARG A 76 11.20 -4.84 -3.07
C ARG A 76 11.63 -4.70 -1.61
N GLN A 77 12.82 -4.17 -1.35
CA GLN A 77 13.29 -3.91 0.02
C GLN A 77 12.41 -2.88 0.73
N VAL A 78 12.02 -1.80 0.06
CA VAL A 78 11.10 -0.79 0.60
C VAL A 78 9.73 -1.42 0.90
N TRP A 79 9.16 -2.19 -0.03
CA TRP A 79 7.85 -2.81 0.16
C TRP A 79 7.83 -3.88 1.24
N ALA A 80 8.92 -4.65 1.40
CA ALA A 80 9.08 -5.55 2.52
C ALA A 80 9.08 -4.79 3.86
N ALA A 81 9.81 -3.67 3.94
CA ALA A 81 9.81 -2.83 5.14
C ALA A 81 8.47 -2.13 5.40
N LEU A 82 7.66 -1.84 4.37
CA LEU A 82 6.29 -1.36 4.55
C LEU A 82 5.42 -2.38 5.27
N ARG A 83 5.52 -3.67 4.91
CA ARG A 83 4.74 -4.75 5.54
C ARG A 83 5.07 -4.96 7.02
N THR A 84 6.19 -4.43 7.51
CA THR A 84 6.54 -4.49 8.94
C THR A 84 5.96 -3.32 9.75
N ILE A 85 5.20 -2.41 9.13
CA ILE A 85 4.53 -1.31 9.82
C ILE A 85 3.21 -1.84 10.40
N PRO A 86 3.03 -1.91 11.73
CA PRO A 86 1.80 -2.42 12.32
C PRO A 86 0.57 -1.61 11.89
N CYS A 87 -0.57 -2.30 11.78
CA CYS A 87 -1.87 -1.66 11.60
C CYS A 87 -2.14 -0.61 12.69
N GLY A 88 -2.75 0.52 12.32
CA GLY A 88 -3.05 1.62 13.25
C GLY A 88 -1.85 2.50 13.62
N THR A 89 -0.68 2.27 13.01
CA THR A 89 0.52 3.07 13.23
C THR A 89 1.00 3.73 11.95
N THR A 90 1.73 4.83 12.09
CA THR A 90 2.37 5.52 10.96
C THR A 90 3.85 5.76 11.23
N ILE A 91 4.63 5.86 10.16
CA ILE A 91 6.04 6.25 10.22
C ILE A 91 6.35 7.33 9.20
N SER A 92 7.49 8.01 9.35
CA SER A 92 7.96 8.97 8.36
C SER A 92 8.75 8.28 7.23
N TYR A 93 8.86 8.94 6.07
CA TYR A 93 9.76 8.50 5.00
C TYR A 93 11.23 8.37 5.44
N ARG A 94 11.66 9.22 6.38
CA ARG A 94 13.01 9.15 6.97
C ARG A 94 13.17 7.87 7.78
N THR A 95 12.20 7.57 8.65
CA THR A 95 12.18 6.35 9.45
C THR A 95 12.18 5.10 8.57
N LEU A 96 11.44 5.11 7.46
CA LEU A 96 11.46 4.00 6.51
C LEU A 96 12.84 3.85 5.83
N ALA A 97 13.46 4.97 5.45
CA ALA A 97 14.81 4.97 4.88
C ALA A 97 15.87 4.43 5.86
N GLU A 98 15.74 4.75 7.15
CA GLU A 98 16.57 4.21 8.22
C GLU A 98 16.35 2.69 8.39
N ARG A 99 15.10 2.22 8.40
CA ARG A 99 14.75 0.79 8.53
C ARG A 99 15.39 -0.09 7.45
N ILE A 100 15.54 0.43 6.23
CA ILE A 100 16.19 -0.32 5.13
C ILE A 100 17.72 -0.10 5.07
N GLY A 101 18.31 0.58 6.06
CA GLY A 101 19.75 0.86 6.12
C GLY A 101 20.23 1.92 5.11
N ARG A 102 19.33 2.78 4.61
CA ARG A 102 19.61 3.79 3.58
C ARG A 102 19.15 5.20 4.02
N PRO A 103 19.64 5.77 5.14
CA PRO A 103 19.12 7.01 5.72
C PRO A 103 19.17 8.24 4.78
N LYS A 104 20.10 8.25 3.81
CA LYS A 104 20.22 9.32 2.79
C LYS A 104 19.24 9.18 1.62
N ALA A 105 18.51 8.06 1.52
CA ALA A 105 17.69 7.71 0.36
C ALA A 105 16.21 8.10 0.50
N VAL A 106 15.86 9.07 1.36
CA VAL A 106 14.46 9.45 1.68
C VAL A 106 13.62 9.71 0.42
N ARG A 107 14.14 10.47 -0.55
CA ARG A 107 13.42 10.75 -1.81
C ARG A 107 13.20 9.49 -2.65
N ALA A 108 14.21 8.62 -2.75
CA ALA A 108 14.11 7.36 -3.47
C ALA A 108 13.10 6.41 -2.79
N VAL A 109 13.07 6.38 -1.46
CA VAL A 109 12.04 5.67 -0.67
C VAL A 109 10.65 6.21 -0.97
N GLY A 110 10.47 7.53 -1.04
CA GLY A 110 9.19 8.13 -1.42
C GLY A 110 8.71 7.70 -2.82
N LEU A 111 9.63 7.67 -3.80
CA LEU A 111 9.32 7.17 -5.15
C LEU A 111 9.00 5.68 -5.15
N ALA A 112 9.75 4.85 -4.42
CA ALA A 112 9.46 3.42 -4.29
C ALA A 112 8.13 3.14 -3.58
N ASN A 113 7.78 3.93 -2.56
CA ASN A 113 6.49 3.88 -1.88
C ASN A 113 5.33 4.19 -2.84
N GLY A 114 5.49 5.19 -3.70
CA GLY A 114 4.49 5.54 -4.73
C GLY A 114 4.40 4.52 -5.86
N ALA A 115 5.46 3.76 -6.12
CA ALA A 115 5.50 2.71 -7.15
C ALA A 115 4.97 1.35 -6.66
N ASN A 116 4.35 1.29 -5.48
CA ASN A 116 3.79 0.07 -4.92
C ASN A 116 2.66 -0.49 -5.80
N PRO A 117 2.78 -1.71 -6.38
CA PRO A 117 1.72 -2.35 -7.17
C PRO A 117 0.53 -2.84 -6.33
N ILE A 118 0.71 -2.98 -5.01
CA ILE A 118 -0.21 -3.70 -4.12
C ILE A 118 -0.67 -2.75 -3.01
N SER A 119 -1.59 -1.84 -3.34
CA SER A 119 -2.19 -0.92 -2.38
C SER A 119 -2.82 -1.67 -1.20
N ILE A 120 -2.89 -1.06 0.00
CA ILE A 120 -3.47 -1.62 1.23
C ILE A 120 -2.66 -2.79 1.83
N VAL A 121 -2.46 -3.89 1.10
CA VAL A 121 -1.75 -5.10 1.58
C VAL A 121 -0.24 -4.84 1.72
N VAL A 122 0.36 -4.07 0.81
CA VAL A 122 1.63 -3.39 1.07
C VAL A 122 1.26 -1.97 1.52
N PRO A 123 1.38 -1.63 2.82
CA PRO A 123 0.66 -0.51 3.41
C PRO A 123 1.38 0.84 3.20
N CYS A 124 1.49 1.27 1.94
CA CYS A 124 2.12 2.54 1.57
C CYS A 124 1.37 3.77 2.09
N HIS A 125 0.11 3.62 2.52
CA HIS A 125 -0.67 4.65 3.22
C HIS A 125 -0.20 4.91 4.64
N ARG A 126 0.51 3.97 5.30
CA ARG A 126 1.05 4.12 6.67
C ARG A 126 2.31 5.00 6.74
N VAL A 127 2.81 5.51 5.62
CA VAL A 127 3.98 6.40 5.57
C VAL A 127 3.56 7.83 5.30
N ILE A 128 3.93 8.75 6.18
CA ILE A 128 3.49 10.17 6.15
C ILE A 128 4.68 11.13 6.28
N GLY A 129 4.43 12.43 6.13
CA GLY A 129 5.44 13.46 6.41
C GLY A 129 5.86 13.45 7.88
N ALA A 130 7.09 13.92 8.18
CA ALA A 130 7.60 13.96 9.56
C ALA A 130 6.73 14.81 10.51
N ASN A 131 6.01 15.80 9.97
CA ASN A 131 5.08 16.65 10.71
C ASN A 131 3.65 16.09 10.71
N HIS A 132 3.49 14.76 10.59
CA HIS A 132 2.21 14.06 10.49
C HIS A 132 1.31 14.49 9.33
N THR A 133 1.88 15.13 8.30
CA THR A 133 1.15 15.58 7.12
C THR A 133 0.92 14.43 6.13
N LEU A 134 -0.30 14.36 5.59
CA LEU A 134 -0.60 13.43 4.51
C LEU A 134 -0.03 13.95 3.20
N THR A 135 0.88 13.19 2.61
CA THR A 135 1.48 13.47 1.30
C THR A 135 1.38 12.23 0.43
N GLY A 136 1.21 12.41 -0.87
CA GLY A 136 1.40 11.38 -1.91
C GLY A 136 0.71 10.04 -1.66
N TYR A 137 -0.33 9.74 -2.43
CA TYR A 137 -0.95 8.42 -2.44
C TYR A 137 -1.51 8.13 -3.83
N GLY A 138 -1.27 6.94 -4.36
CA GLY A 138 -1.74 6.53 -5.69
C GLY A 138 -3.25 6.74 -5.83
N GLY A 139 -4.04 6.30 -4.84
CA GLY A 139 -5.48 6.50 -4.80
C GLY A 139 -5.95 7.88 -4.29
N GLY A 140 -5.07 8.88 -4.12
CA GLY A 140 -5.44 10.21 -3.61
C GLY A 140 -5.50 10.35 -2.09
N LEU A 141 -5.27 11.58 -1.59
CA LEU A 141 -5.19 11.87 -0.15
C LEU A 141 -6.46 11.50 0.65
N PRO A 142 -7.70 11.69 0.15
CA PRO A 142 -8.90 11.29 0.89
C PRO A 142 -8.93 9.79 1.22
N ARG A 143 -8.48 8.93 0.29
CA ARG A 143 -8.43 7.48 0.53
C ARG A 143 -7.36 7.10 1.54
N LYS A 144 -6.22 7.78 1.50
CA LYS A 144 -5.16 7.61 2.51
C LYS A 144 -5.65 7.97 3.91
N ALA A 145 -6.34 9.12 4.04
CA ALA A 145 -6.93 9.55 5.30
C ALA A 145 -7.96 8.53 5.82
N TRP A 146 -8.86 8.08 4.94
CA TRP A 146 -9.87 7.08 5.30
C TRP A 146 -9.25 5.76 5.75
N LEU A 147 -8.24 5.24 5.05
CA LEU A 147 -7.56 4.00 5.44
C LEU A 147 -6.88 4.13 6.81
N LEU A 148 -6.23 5.25 7.07
CA LEU A 148 -5.59 5.50 8.36
C LEU A 148 -6.63 5.55 9.48
N ALA A 149 -7.76 6.24 9.27
CA ALA A 149 -8.85 6.29 10.24
C ALA A 149 -9.49 4.91 10.47
N HIS A 150 -9.73 4.14 9.39
CA HIS A 150 -10.25 2.77 9.44
C HIS A 150 -9.34 1.84 10.26
N GLU A 151 -8.03 2.05 10.20
CA GLU A 151 -7.03 1.33 11.00
C GLU A 151 -6.84 1.90 12.42
N GLY A 152 -7.49 3.01 12.78
CA GLY A 152 -7.34 3.68 14.08
C GLY A 152 -6.04 4.50 14.24
N ALA A 153 -5.38 4.85 13.13
CA ALA A 153 -4.17 5.65 13.15
C ALA A 153 -4.47 7.14 13.29
N ARG A 154 -3.90 7.78 14.32
CA ARG A 154 -4.03 9.23 14.54
C ARG A 154 -3.27 10.02 13.47
N THR A 155 -3.93 11.01 12.88
CA THR A 155 -3.31 12.00 11.98
C THR A 155 -3.41 13.42 12.55
N ALA A 156 -2.61 14.36 12.04
CA ALA A 156 -2.62 15.76 12.53
C ALA A 156 -4.01 16.43 12.45
N GLY A 157 -4.86 16.00 11.51
CA GLY A 157 -6.22 16.53 11.34
C GLY A 157 -7.20 16.16 12.45
N GLU A 158 -6.95 15.10 13.22
CA GLU A 158 -7.84 14.67 14.31
C GLU A 158 -7.45 15.27 15.66
N GLN A 159 -6.17 15.63 15.85
CA GLN A 159 -5.77 16.37 17.05
C GLN A 159 -6.51 17.71 17.12
N ALA A 160 -6.88 18.29 15.97
CA ALA A 160 -7.62 19.54 15.90
C ALA A 160 -9.07 19.50 16.35
N SER A 161 -9.69 18.33 16.42
CA SER A 161 -11.07 18.22 16.87
C SER A 161 -11.19 18.01 18.39
N LEU A 162 -10.08 17.76 19.10
CA LEU A 162 -10.11 17.43 20.53
C LEU A 162 -9.95 18.65 21.46
N TRP A 163 -9.69 19.84 20.89
CA TRP A 163 -9.62 21.11 21.63
C TRP A 163 -10.68 22.14 21.20
N ASP A 164 -11.56 21.79 20.25
CA ASP A 164 -12.67 22.62 19.79
C ASP A 164 -14.03 22.01 20.19
N THR A 165 -14.28 21.84 21.49
CA THR A 165 -15.63 21.71 22.06
C THR A 165 -15.60 22.33 23.46
N PRO A 166 -16.54 23.25 23.75
CA PRO A 166 -16.28 24.61 24.24
C PRO A 166 -15.73 24.73 25.66
#